data_AF-A0A3N4JGR9-F1
#
_entry.id   AF-A0A3N4JGR9-F1
#
_cell.length_a   1.000
_cell.length_b   1.000
_cell.length_c   1.000
_cell.angle_alpha   90.00
_cell.angle_beta   90.00
_cell.angle_gamma   90.00
#
_symmetry.space_group_name_H-M   'P 1'
#
loop_
_entity.id
_entity.type
_entity.pdbx_description
1 polymer ?
#
loop_
_entity_poly.entity_id
_entity_poly.type
_entity_poly.pdbx_seq_one_letter_code
_entity_poly.pdbx_strand_id
1 'polypeptide(L)'
;MKDCKYSWAPIGVQLQEQHSQKQSQRQSILQAYMSCRDYIAYEIVQGSFIKELFLQFLQTKVLPLCNHYDPQNPLPNFVLIMDNILIH
;
A
#
# COMPACT_ATOMS: atom_id res chain seq x y z
N MET A 1 6.33 -21.13 5.16
CA MET A 1 4.90 -20.77 5.31
C MET A 1 4.11 -22.02 4.95
N LYS A 2 3.25 -22.51 5.85
CA LYS A 2 2.68 -23.87 5.86
C LYS A 2 1.91 -24.22 4.57
N ASP A 3 2.34 -25.28 3.87
CA ASP A 3 1.55 -25.96 2.86
C ASP A 3 0.34 -26.65 3.52
N CYS A 4 -0.86 -26.06 3.39
CA CYS A 4 -2.09 -26.74 3.77
C CYS A 4 -2.51 -27.70 2.64
N LYS A 5 -1.96 -28.92 2.64
CA LYS A 5 -2.22 -29.97 1.63
C LYS A 5 -3.55 -30.72 1.81
N TYR A 6 -4.35 -30.39 2.82
CA TYR A 6 -5.57 -31.14 3.14
C TYR A 6 -6.77 -30.20 3.17
N SER A 7 -7.51 -30.16 2.06
CA SER A 7 -8.85 -29.59 1.98
C SER A 7 -9.87 -30.72 2.17
N TRP A 8 -10.88 -30.51 3.01
CA TRP A 8 -11.97 -31.45 3.23
C TRP A 8 -13.11 -31.16 2.24
N ALA A 9 -13.65 -32.19 1.60
CA ALA A 9 -14.89 -32.10 0.82
C ALA A 9 -15.84 -33.26 1.18
N PRO A 10 -17.17 -33.03 1.15
CA PRO A 10 -18.16 -34.08 1.36
C PRO A 10 -18.08 -35.18 0.29
N ILE A 11 -18.49 -36.40 0.66
CA ILE A 11 -18.55 -37.54 -0.25
C ILE A 11 -19.47 -37.20 -1.43
N GLY A 12 -18.93 -37.27 -2.65
CA GLY A 12 -19.65 -36.98 -3.90
C GLY A 12 -19.44 -35.57 -4.47
N VAL A 13 -18.66 -34.71 -3.80
CA VAL A 13 -18.35 -33.35 -4.29
C VAL A 13 -16.91 -33.31 -4.84
N GLN A 14 -16.74 -32.85 -6.08
CA GLN A 14 -15.41 -32.61 -6.63
C GLN A 14 -14.70 -31.50 -5.85
N LEU A 15 -13.51 -31.80 -5.34
CA LEU A 15 -12.64 -30.83 -4.70
C LEU A 15 -12.21 -29.79 -5.74
N GLN A 16 -12.50 -28.51 -5.52
CA GLN A 16 -11.91 -27.45 -6.34
C GLN A 16 -10.49 -27.18 -5.87
N GLU A 17 -9.52 -27.45 -6.73
CA GLU A 17 -8.13 -27.06 -6.49
C GLU A 17 -7.99 -25.54 -6.69
N GLN A 18 -7.77 -24.81 -5.60
CA GLN A 18 -7.37 -23.42 -5.68
C GLN A 18 -5.87 -23.36 -6.00
N HIS A 19 -5.54 -23.17 -7.27
CA HIS A 19 -4.17 -22.81 -7.64
C HIS A 19 -3.93 -21.33 -7.37
N SER A 20 -2.98 -21.02 -6.48
CA SER A 20 -2.41 -19.68 -6.44
C SER A 20 -1.64 -19.45 -7.75
N GLN A 21 -2.12 -18.53 -8.58
CA GLN A 21 -1.45 -18.17 -9.82
C GLN A 21 -0.05 -17.60 -9.53
N LYS A 22 0.98 -18.42 -9.73
CA LYS A 22 2.39 -18.04 -9.50
C LYS A 22 2.92 -16.99 -10.48
N GLN A 23 2.23 -16.78 -11.61
CA GLN A 23 2.61 -15.82 -12.67
C GLN A 23 1.58 -14.70 -12.86
N SER A 24 0.88 -14.31 -11.79
CA SER A 24 0.04 -13.11 -11.85
C SER A 24 0.93 -11.86 -11.90
N GLN A 25 0.64 -10.94 -12.81
CA GLN A 25 1.25 -9.63 -12.81
C GLN A 25 0.92 -8.96 -11.47
N ARG A 26 1.91 -8.79 -10.60
CA ARG A 26 1.72 -8.16 -9.29
C ARG A 26 1.75 -6.66 -9.47
N GLN A 27 0.70 -5.99 -9.02
CA GLN A 27 0.66 -4.54 -8.89
C GLN A 27 0.71 -4.20 -7.41
N SER A 28 1.58 -3.29 -7.04
CA SER A 28 1.62 -2.71 -5.70
C SER A 28 0.97 -1.34 -5.74
N ILE A 29 0.21 -1.04 -4.70
CA ILE A 29 -0.44 0.26 -4.53
C ILE A 29 0.09 0.87 -3.24
N LEU A 30 0.70 2.05 -3.35
CA LEU A 30 1.11 2.86 -2.22
C LEU A 30 0.08 3.98 -2.04
N GLN A 31 -0.41 4.18 -0.82
CA GLN A 31 -1.51 5.10 -0.54
C GLN A 31 -1.17 5.96 0.68
N ALA A 32 -1.51 7.24 0.61
CA ALA A 32 -1.42 8.18 1.71
C ALA A 32 -2.82 8.72 2.06
N TYR A 33 -3.14 8.72 3.35
CA TYR A 33 -4.43 9.14 3.89
C TYR A 33 -4.25 10.28 4.88
N MET A 34 -5.23 11.18 4.94
CA MET A 34 -5.35 12.16 6.01
C MET A 34 -6.22 11.62 7.14
N SER A 35 -5.94 12.03 8.37
CA SER A 35 -6.56 11.54 9.61
C SER A 35 -8.10 11.63 9.66
N CYS A 36 -8.71 12.36 8.72
CA CYS A 36 -10.16 12.59 8.64
C CYS A 36 -10.88 11.76 7.55
N ARG A 37 -10.26 10.70 7.02
CA ARG A 37 -10.74 9.83 5.91
C ARG A 37 -10.60 10.42 4.51
N ASP A 38 -9.99 11.59 4.40
CA ASP A 38 -9.69 12.15 3.10
C ASP A 38 -8.48 11.46 2.49
N TYR A 39 -8.71 10.95 1.30
CA TYR A 39 -7.69 10.38 0.46
C TYR A 39 -6.80 11.49 -0.10
N ILE A 40 -5.47 11.36 0.08
CA ILE A 40 -4.52 12.39 -0.34
C ILE A 40 -3.89 12.02 -1.68
N ALA A 41 -3.26 10.85 -1.75
CA ALA A 41 -2.48 10.44 -2.92
C ALA A 41 -2.29 8.92 -2.99
N TYR A 42 -2.02 8.43 -4.20
CA TYR A 42 -1.63 7.06 -4.50
C TYR A 42 -0.61 6.98 -5.60
N GLU A 43 0.10 5.86 -5.63
CA GLU A 43 0.91 5.42 -6.74
C GLU A 43 0.66 3.93 -6.98
N ILE A 44 0.54 3.56 -8.26
CA ILE A 44 0.42 2.15 -8.66
C ILE A 44 1.68 1.79 -9.44
N VAL A 45 2.37 0.76 -8.98
CA VAL A 45 3.59 0.27 -9.62
C VAL A 45 3.42 -1.20 -9.98
N GLN A 46 3.89 -1.57 -11.16
CA GLN A 46 4.00 -2.98 -11.54
C GLN A 46 5.25 -3.58 -10.88
N GLY A 47 5.06 -4.58 -10.02
CA GLY A 47 6.11 -5.14 -9.17
C GLY A 47 6.06 -4.58 -7.75
N SER A 48 7.22 -4.49 -7.09
CA SER A 48 7.35 -4.02 -5.70
C SER A 48 7.86 -2.58 -5.65
N PHE A 49 7.48 -1.84 -4.61
CA PHE A 49 8.09 -0.53 -4.34
C PHE A 49 9.55 -0.68 -3.90
N ILE A 50 10.40 0.15 -4.49
CA ILE A 50 11.78 0.36 -4.05
C ILE A 50 11.89 1.73 -3.37
N LYS A 51 12.98 1.94 -2.64
CA LYS A 51 13.22 3.15 -1.85
C LYS A 51 13.13 4.42 -2.70
N GLU A 52 13.64 4.38 -3.92
CA GLU A 52 13.65 5.51 -4.85
C GLU A 52 12.23 5.92 -5.24
N LEU A 53 11.38 4.95 -5.56
CA LEU A 53 9.97 5.19 -5.91
C LEU A 53 9.18 5.70 -4.71
N PHE A 54 9.48 5.18 -3.52
CA PHE A 54 8.87 5.65 -2.27
C PHE A 54 9.24 7.12 -1.97
N LEU A 55 10.52 7.48 -2.06
CA LEU A 55 10.97 8.85 -1.85
C LEU A 55 10.39 9.80 -2.90
N GLN A 56 10.35 9.37 -4.16
CA GLN A 56 9.73 10.14 -5.23
C GLN A 56 8.24 10.38 -4.95
N PHE A 57 7.49 9.36 -4.52
CA PHE A 57 6.10 9.49 -4.12
C PHE A 57 5.91 10.50 -3.00
N LEU A 58 6.73 10.43 -1.94
CA LEU A 58 6.66 11.38 -0.83
C LEU A 58 6.93 12.82 -1.29
N GLN A 59 8.00 13.03 -2.05
CA GLN A 59 8.43 14.38 -2.48
C GLN A 59 7.44 15.02 -3.45
N THR A 60 6.88 14.23 -4.36
CA THR A 60 6.07 14.79 -5.47
C THR A 60 4.58 14.84 -5.14
N LYS A 61 4.06 13.90 -4.34
CA LYS A 61 2.62 13.79 -4.08
C LYS A 61 2.24 14.11 -2.64
N VAL A 62 3.03 13.69 -1.64
CA VAL A 62 2.63 13.79 -0.23
C VAL A 62 3.06 15.10 0.42
N LEU A 63 4.35 15.41 0.41
CA LEU A 63 4.91 16.59 1.08
C LEU A 63 4.32 17.92 0.60
N PRO A 64 4.02 18.14 -0.70
CA PRO A 64 3.37 19.38 -1.15
C PRO A 64 2.00 19.61 -0.51
N LEU A 65 1.29 18.54 -0.13
CA LEU A 65 -0.02 18.61 0.51
C LEU A 65 0.11 18.77 2.04
N CYS A 66 1.25 18.38 2.61
CA CYS A 66 1.59 18.57 4.02
C CYS A 66 2.22 19.95 4.32
N ASN A 67 2.71 20.68 3.31
CA ASN A 67 3.33 21.99 3.47
C ASN A 67 2.38 23.12 3.06
N HIS A 68 1.36 23.39 3.88
CA HIS A 68 0.68 24.69 3.83
C HIS A 68 1.31 25.61 4.89
N TYR A 69 2.47 26.19 4.56
CA TYR A 69 2.95 27.35 5.31
C TYR A 69 2.19 28.58 4.82
N ASP A 70 1.12 28.94 5.53
CA ASP A 70 0.42 30.20 5.34
C ASP A 70 0.84 31.16 6.47
N PRO A 71 1.56 32.26 6.17
CA PRO A 71 1.97 33.25 7.16
C PRO A 71 0.79 34.01 7.80
N GLN A 72 -0.42 33.91 7.24
CA GLN A 72 -1.65 34.49 7.78
C GLN A 72 -2.53 33.46 8.51
N ASN A 73 -2.32 32.16 8.29
CA ASN A 73 -2.98 31.05 8.99
C ASN A 73 -1.98 29.92 9.27
N PRO A 74 -1.32 29.91 10.44
CA PRO A 74 -0.42 28.81 10.79
C PRO A 74 -1.23 27.52 10.95
N LEU A 75 -1.16 26.62 9.96
CA LEU A 75 -1.75 25.29 10.07
C LEU A 75 -0.87 24.41 10.98
N PRO A 76 -1.47 23.40 11.65
CA PRO A 76 -0.71 22.43 12.43
C PRO A 76 0.32 21.71 11.56
N ASN A 77 1.50 21.43 12.12
CA ASN A 77 2.48 20.58 11.45
C ASN A 77 1.86 19.20 11.19
N PHE A 78 1.96 18.74 9.95
CA PHE A 78 1.53 17.39 9.58
C PHE A 78 2.52 16.36 10.11
N VAL A 79 2.00 15.23 10.60
CA VAL A 79 2.80 14.09 11.05
C VAL A 79 2.58 12.94 10.08
N LEU A 80 3.65 12.45 9.46
CA LEU A 80 3.61 11.25 8.65
C LEU A 80 3.74 10.02 9.56
N ILE A 81 2.79 9.11 9.48
CA ILE A 81 2.76 7.85 10.23
C ILE A 81 2.85 6.70 9.23
N MET A 82 3.85 5.83 9.40
CA MET A 82 4.14 4.71 8.53
C MET A 82 4.61 3.52 9.36
N ASP A 83 4.50 2.30 8.84
CA ASP A 83 5.08 1.11 9.48
C ASP A 83 6.62 1.10 9.35
N ASN A 84 7.29 0.23 10.10
CA ASN A 84 8.75 0.14 10.10
C ASN A 84 9.22 -0.94 9.11
N ILE A 85 9.21 -0.62 7.82
CA ILE A 85 9.73 -1.47 6.75
C ILE A 85 11.01 -0.86 6.16
N LEU A 86 11.91 -1.69 5.63
CA LEU A 86 13.25 -1.30 5.15
C LEU A 86 13.27 -0.17 4.10
N ILE A 87 12.17 0.06 3.38
CA ILE A 87 12.09 1.07 2.33
C ILE A 87 11.66 2.45 2.84
N HIS A 88 11.13 2.53 4.07
CA HIS A 88 10.75 3.77 4.75
C HIS A 88 11.98 4.48 5.31
#